data_AF-A0A833NAP4-F1
#
_entry.id   AF-A0A833NAP4-F1
#
_cell.length_a   1.000
_cell.length_b   1.000
_cell.length_c   1.000
_cell.angle_alpha   90.00
_cell.angle_beta   90.00
_cell.angle_gamma   90.00
#
_symmetry.space_group_name_H-M   'P 1'
#
loop_
_entity.id
_entity.type
_entity.pdbx_description
1 polymer ?
#
loop_
_entity_poly.entity_id
_entity_poly.type
_entity_poly.pdbx_seq_one_letter_code
_entity_poly.pdbx_strand_id
1 'polypeptide(L)' 'MNEQQLAELIEAIRQQTDAINRLASSNAALVQAMAEAEGFDEEGDGPHTYLDESTLD' A
#
# COMPACT_ATOMS: atom_id res chain seq x y z
N MET A 1 -18.39 10.73 35.02
CA MET A 1 -17.89 11.62 33.94
C MET A 1 -18.66 12.91 34.02
N ASN A 2 -17.96 14.05 34.04
CA ASN A 2 -18.60 15.35 33.92
C ASN A 2 -18.64 15.79 32.45
N GLU A 3 -19.39 16.85 32.14
CA GLU A 3 -19.59 17.35 30.77
C GLU A 3 -18.26 17.75 30.10
N GLN A 4 -17.30 18.24 30.88
CA GLN A 4 -15.98 18.61 30.39
C GLN A 4 -15.17 17.40 29.91
N GLN A 5 -15.14 16.32 30.71
CA GLN A 5 -14.48 15.06 30.33
C GLN A 5 -15.12 14.42 29.08
N LEU A 6 -16.44 14.58 28.91
CA LEU A 6 -17.13 14.12 27.71
C LEU A 6 -16.74 14.93 26.48
N ALA A 7 -16.63 16.26 26.61
CA ALA A 7 -16.20 17.13 25.51
C ALA A 7 -14.76 16.84 25.07
N GLU A 8 -13.85 16.65 26.03
CA GLU A 8 -12.45 16.28 25.77
C GLU A 8 -12.35 14.92 25.06
N LEU A 9 -13.17 13.95 25.46
CA LEU A 9 -13.23 12.65 24.80
C LEU A 9 -13.74 12.73 23.36
N ILE A 10 -14.80 13.51 23.12
CA ILE A 10 -15.35 13.71 21.76
C ILE A 10 -14.29 14.35 20.85
N GLU A 11 -13.56 15.33 21.37
CA GLU A 11 -12.52 16.01 20.61
C GLU A 11 -11.33 15.07 20.31
N ALA A 12 -10.90 14.26 21.28
CA ALA A 12 -9.87 13.25 21.08
C ALA A 12 -10.28 12.22 20.00
N ILE A 13 -11.55 11.79 20.00
CA ILE A 13 -12.08 10.86 18.99
C ILE A 13 -12.10 11.51 17.59
N ARG A 14 -12.43 12.79 17.48
CA ARG A 14 -12.38 13.53 16.20
C ARG A 14 -10.95 13.58 15.66
N GLN A 15 -10.00 13.99 16.50
CA GLN A 15 -8.58 14.04 16.12
C GLN A 15 -8.03 12.68 15.71
N GLN A 16 -8.43 11.62 16.42
CA GLN A 16 -8.07 10.25 16.06
C GLN A 16 -8.66 9.85 14.70
N THR A 17 -9.92 10.21 14.44
CA THR A 17 -10.58 9.94 13.15
C THR A 17 -9.86 10.62 12.00
N ASP A 18 -9.46 11.88 12.18
CA ASP A 18 -8.68 12.63 11.18
C ASP A 18 -7.31 11.99 10.91
N ALA A 19 -6.64 11.51 11.97
CA ALA A 19 -5.38 10.80 11.84
C ALA A 19 -5.53 9.48 11.07
N ILE A 20 -6.60 8.71 11.34
CA ILE A 20 -6.91 7.48 10.61
C ILE A 20 -7.17 7.77 9.13
N ASN A 21 -7.93 8.81 8.82
CA ASN A 21 -8.20 9.20 7.43
C ASN A 21 -6.90 9.54 6.68
N ARG A 22 -5.99 10.30 7.31
CA ARG A 22 -4.68 10.62 6.73
C ARG A 22 -3.83 9.37 6.51
N LEU A 23 -3.83 8.43 7.46
CA LEU A 23 -3.11 7.16 7.33
C LEU A 23 -3.67 6.31 6.18
N ALA A 24 -4.99 6.22 6.07
CA ALA A 24 -5.65 5.50 4.98
C ALA A 24 -5.29 6.10 3.61
N SER A 25 -5.32 7.44 3.48
CA SER A 25 -4.87 8.11 2.25
C SER A 25 -3.40 7.85 1.94
N SER A 26 -2.52 7.88 2.95
CA SER A 26 -1.10 7.56 2.77
C SER A 26 -0.88 6.11 2.32
N ASN A 27 -1.63 5.17 2.88
CA ASN A 27 -1.55 3.75 2.49
C ASN A 27 -2.04 3.54 1.07
N ALA A 28 -3.13 4.21 0.67
CA ALA A 28 -3.62 4.13 -0.71
C ALA A 28 -2.57 4.65 -1.71
N ALA A 29 -1.92 5.78 -1.40
CA ALA A 29 -0.84 6.31 -2.24
C ALA A 29 0.38 5.37 -2.29
N LEU A 30 0.74 4.73 -1.18
CA LEU A 30 1.83 3.76 -1.14
C LEU A 30 1.52 2.53 -2.00
N VAL A 31 0.32 1.96 -1.87
CA VAL A 31 -0.12 0.81 -2.67
C VAL A 31 -0.13 1.16 -4.15
N GLN A 32 -0.59 2.37 -4.51
CA GLN A 32 -0.54 2.84 -5.89
C GLN A 32 0.91 2.93 -6.40
N ALA A 33 1.81 3.53 -5.62
CA ALA A 33 3.23 3.64 -6.01
C ALA A 33 3.90 2.27 -6.14
N MET A 34 3.54 1.30 -5.29
CA MET A 34 4.02 -0.08 -5.41
C MET A 34 3.49 -0.76 -6.67
N ALA A 35 2.20 -0.61 -6.97
CA ALA A 35 1.62 -1.18 -8.20
C ALA A 35 2.22 -0.54 -9.47
N GLU A 36 2.49 0.76 -9.45
CA GLU A 36 3.20 1.45 -10.54
C GLU A 36 4.63 0.90 -10.69
N ALA A 37 5.35 0.69 -9.58
CA ALA A 37 6.71 0.14 -9.61
C ALA A 37 6.77 -1.32 -10.09
N GLU A 38 5.80 -2.16 -9.69
CA GLU A 38 5.69 -3.55 -10.15
C GLU A 38 5.27 -3.65 -11.63
N GLY A 39 4.48 -2.69 -12.12
CA GLY A 39 4.07 -2.61 -13.53
C GLY A 39 5.19 -2.23 -14.52
N PHE A 40 6.38 -1.85 -14.05
CA PHE A 40 7.55 -1.58 -14.91
C PHE A 40 8.42 -2.81 -15.20
N ASP A 41 8.17 -3.97 -14.57
CA ASP A 41 8.96 -5.20 -14.81
C ASP A 41 8.37 -6.13 -15.90
N GLU A 42 7.17 -5.86 -16.44
CA GLU A 42 6.51 -6.73 -17.44
C GLU A 42 6.87 -6.43 -18.92
N GLU A 43 7.65 -5.40 -19.24
CA GLU A 43 8.09 -5.11 -20.62
C GLU A 43 9.55 -5.54 -20.92
N GLY A 44 10.18 -6.31 -20.02
CA GLY A 44 11.64 -6.53 -20.04
C GLY A 44 12.16 -7.95 -20.24
N ASP A 45 11.40 -9.01 -19.99
CA ASP A 45 11.94 -10.37 -20.05
C ASP A 45 10.97 -11.33 -20.75
N GLY A 46 11.19 -11.53 -22.05
CA GLY A 46 10.57 -12.62 -22.78
C GLY A 46 10.86 -13.96 -22.09
N PRO A 47 10.05 -15.00 -22.29
CA PRO A 47 10.32 -16.28 -21.66
C PRO A 47 11.72 -16.76 -22.06
N HIS A 48 12.67 -16.69 -21.14
CA HIS A 48 13.95 -17.35 -21.29
C HIS A 48 13.66 -18.86 -21.38
N THR A 49 13.65 -19.37 -22.60
CA THR A 49 13.54 -20.79 -22.90
C THR A 49 14.76 -21.48 -22.30
N TYR A 50 14.63 -21.98 -21.07
CA TYR A 50 15.69 -22.71 -20.36
C TYR A 50 15.87 -24.16 -20.85
N LEU A 51 15.26 -24.55 -21.97
CA LEU A 51 15.27 -25.93 -22.47
C LEU A 51 15.54 -25.95 -23.98
N ASP A 52 16.79 -25.74 -24.36
CA ASP A 52 17.33 -26.32 -25.59
C ASP A 52 18.23 -27.51 -25.21
N GLU A 53 17.61 -28.66 -24.93
CA GLU A 53 18.33 -29.92 -24.69
C GLU A 53 18.78 -30.60 -25.99
N SER A 54 18.78 -29.91 -27.14
CA SER A 54 19.20 -30.53 -28.41
C SER A 54 20.71 -30.51 -28.68
N THR A 55 21.54 -30.28 -27.66
CA THR A 55 23.01 -30.21 -27.83
C THR A 55 23.83 -31.22 -27.03
N LEU A 56 23.24 -32.18 -26.30
CA LEU A 56 24.02 -33.24 -25.66
C LEU A 56 23.38 -34.64 -25.84
N ASP A 57 23.97 -35.36 -26.81
CA ASP A 57 23.92 -36.80 -27.15
C ASP A 57 22.95 -37.25 -28.26
#